data_AF-A0AAV9NYL9-F1
#
_entry.id   AF-A0AAV9NYL9-F1
#
_cell.length_a   1.000
_cell.length_b   1.000
_cell.length_c   1.000
_cell.angle_alpha   90.00
_cell.angle_beta   90.00
_cell.angle_gamma   90.00
#
_symmetry.space_group_name_H-M   'P 1'
#
loop_
_entity.id
_entity.type
_entity.pdbx_description
1 polymer ?
#
loop_
_entity_poly.entity_id
_entity_poly.type
_entity_poly.pdbx_seq_one_letter_code
_entity_poly.pdbx_strand_id
1 'polypeptide(L)'
;MPSFAVDSLRNLAAHHIPTDEAERKALYDAAQSLMYKVESGQDTAQRLYHGHLPLATAQTGMDLNLFRFLADHSNTSFSTRELANITGCEHYLLLRLLRFYASHGMVRQVDSDTFTASNITHNLALPSTAAGIKH
;
A
#
# COMPACT_ATOMS: atom_id res chain seq x y z
N MET A 1 26.24 8.64 1.33
CA MET A 1 26.23 7.18 1.09
C MET A 1 25.12 6.59 1.95
N PRO A 2 24.17 5.80 1.40
CA PRO A 2 23.24 5.06 2.24
C PRO A 2 24.06 4.14 3.17
N SER A 3 23.66 4.07 4.44
CA SER A 3 24.37 3.24 5.42
C SER A 3 24.11 1.76 5.12
N PHE A 4 25.06 0.91 5.51
CA PHE A 4 24.94 -0.56 5.43
C PHE A 4 23.57 -1.07 5.93
N ALA A 5 23.02 -0.45 6.97
CA ALA A 5 21.72 -0.79 7.52
C ALA A 5 20.55 -0.52 6.54
N VAL A 6 20.58 0.60 5.82
CA VAL A 6 19.55 0.93 4.81
C VAL A 6 19.58 -0.07 3.66
N ASP A 7 20.77 -0.43 3.18
CA ASP A 7 20.92 -1.39 2.08
C ASP A 7 20.52 -2.80 2.51
N SER A 8 20.81 -3.18 3.76
CA SER A 8 20.37 -4.46 4.33
C SER A 8 18.84 -4.56 4.39
N LEU A 9 18.15 -3.51 4.86
CA LEU A 9 16.68 -3.48 4.90
C LEU A 9 16.06 -3.54 3.49
N ARG A 10 16.64 -2.81 2.53
CA ARG A 10 16.18 -2.85 1.12
C ARG A 10 16.36 -4.23 0.51
N ASN A 11 17.49 -4.89 0.79
CA ASN A 11 17.73 -6.24 0.29
C ASN A 11 16.75 -7.26 0.90
N LEU A 12 16.49 -7.18 2.21
CA LEU A 12 15.48 -8.01 2.87
C LEU A 12 14.10 -7.84 2.22
N ALA A 13 13.66 -6.59 2.03
CA ALA A 13 12.36 -6.29 1.41
C ALA A 13 12.25 -6.75 -0.05
N ALA A 14 13.35 -6.77 -0.80
CA ALA A 14 13.35 -7.15 -2.22
C ALA A 14 13.48 -8.65 -2.47
N HIS A 15 14.21 -9.39 -1.62
CA HIS A 15 14.66 -10.74 -1.95
C HIS A 15 14.48 -11.78 -0.84
N HIS A 16 14.24 -11.38 0.41
CA HIS A 16 14.30 -12.29 1.55
C HIS A 16 13.09 -12.09 2.48
N ILE A 17 11.88 -12.29 1.96
CA ILE A 17 10.68 -12.38 2.82
C ILE A 17 10.55 -13.82 3.32
N PRO A 18 10.56 -14.04 4.66
CA PRO A 18 10.43 -15.39 5.22
C PRO A 18 9.12 -16.07 4.83
N THR A 19 9.20 -17.36 4.48
CA THR A 19 8.03 -18.22 4.27
C THR A 19 7.47 -18.75 5.59
N ASP A 20 8.34 -18.99 6.57
CA ASP A 20 7.95 -19.34 7.93
C ASP A 20 7.17 -18.19 8.59
N GLU A 21 6.03 -18.53 9.21
CA GLU A 21 5.13 -17.55 9.79
C GLU A 21 5.70 -16.89 11.05
N ALA A 22 6.38 -17.67 11.90
CA ALA A 22 6.96 -17.13 13.13
C ALA A 22 8.11 -16.17 12.81
N GLU A 23 8.97 -16.53 11.86
CA GLU A 23 10.05 -15.67 11.38
C GLU A 23 9.50 -14.41 10.69
N ARG A 24 8.48 -14.53 9.84
CA ARG A 24 7.82 -13.37 9.21
C ARG A 24 7.25 -12.41 10.25
N LYS A 25 6.62 -12.94 11.31
CA LYS A 25 6.08 -12.11 12.41
C LYS A 25 7.19 -11.44 13.20
N ALA A 26 8.27 -12.15 13.52
CA ALA A 26 9.42 -11.58 14.22
C ALA A 26 10.07 -10.44 13.41
N LEU A 27 10.22 -10.62 12.09
CA LEU A 27 10.73 -9.57 11.20
C LEU A 27 9.79 -8.36 11.14
N TYR A 28 8.48 -8.57 11.07
CA TYR A 28 7.50 -7.49 11.12
C TYR A 28 7.62 -6.67 12.41
N ASP A 29 7.71 -7.33 13.56
CA ASP A 29 7.82 -6.65 14.87
C ASP A 29 9.13 -5.87 14.99
N ALA A 30 10.24 -6.43 14.48
CA ALA A 30 11.53 -5.76 14.44
C ALA A 30 11.49 -4.52 13.53
N ALA A 31 10.89 -4.62 12.34
CA ALA A 31 10.74 -3.51 11.41
C ALA A 31 9.84 -2.41 11.98
N GLN A 32 8.72 -2.77 12.62
CA GLN A 32 7.83 -1.82 13.27
C GLN A 32 8.52 -1.12 14.46
N SER A 33 9.27 -1.86 15.28
CA SER A 33 10.04 -1.26 16.37
C SER A 33 11.10 -0.28 15.84
N LEU A 34 11.79 -0.63 14.75
CA LEU A 34 12.75 0.26 14.11
C LEU A 34 12.07 1.52 13.59
N MET A 35 10.93 1.38 12.89
CA MET A 35 10.13 2.51 12.37
C MET A 35 9.85 3.53 13.48
N TYR A 36 9.30 3.09 14.62
CA TYR A 36 9.01 3.99 15.74
C TYR A 36 10.24 4.64 16.35
N LYS A 37 11.39 3.98 16.34
CA LYS A 37 12.64 4.53 16.91
C LYS A 37 13.30 5.57 16.01
N VAL A 38 13.07 5.51 14.70
CA VAL A 38 13.68 6.44 13.72
C VAL A 38 12.77 7.60 13.34
N GLU A 39 11.47 7.53 13.68
CA GLU A 39 10.53 8.63 13.47
C GLU A 39 11.00 9.91 14.16
N SER A 40 10.97 11.04 13.43
CA SER A 40 11.02 12.35 14.06
C SER A 40 9.71 12.66 14.80
N GLY A 41 9.71 13.73 15.61
CA GLY A 41 8.47 14.20 16.25
C GLY A 41 7.39 14.56 15.22
N GLN A 42 7.79 15.08 14.05
CA GLN A 42 6.85 15.38 12.97
C GLN A 42 6.30 14.10 12.33
N ASP A 43 7.14 13.09 12.09
CA ASP A 43 6.69 11.82 11.50
C ASP A 43 5.71 11.11 12.43
N THR A 44 5.99 11.11 13.73
CA THR A 44 5.08 10.60 14.77
C THR A 44 3.73 11.32 14.71
N ALA A 45 3.74 12.66 14.66
CA ALA A 45 2.51 13.46 14.61
C ALA A 45 1.70 13.15 13.34
N GLN A 46 2.35 13.07 12.18
CA GLN A 46 1.69 12.72 10.92
C GLN A 46 1.05 11.32 10.98
N ARG A 47 1.79 10.31 11.48
CA ARG A 47 1.28 8.96 11.63
C ARG A 47 0.05 8.89 12.54
N LEU A 48 0.04 9.66 13.63
CA LEU A 48 -1.08 9.68 14.58
C LEU A 48 -2.27 10.50 14.06
N TYR A 49 -2.04 11.70 13.54
CA TYR A 49 -3.11 12.57 13.03
C TYR A 49 -3.84 11.94 11.84
N HIS A 50 -3.11 11.27 10.97
CA HIS A 50 -3.66 10.72 9.72
C HIS A 50 -3.90 9.21 9.77
N GLY A 51 -3.74 8.56 10.93
CA GLY A 51 -3.91 7.10 11.06
C GLY A 51 -5.30 6.58 10.65
N HIS A 52 -6.32 7.44 10.67
CA HIS A 52 -7.69 7.10 10.23
C HIS A 52 -7.87 7.19 8.71
N LEU A 53 -7.04 7.95 7.99
CA LEU A 53 -7.19 8.17 6.54
C LEU A 53 -6.97 6.91 5.70
N PRO A 54 -5.98 6.05 5.97
CA PRO A 54 -5.82 4.79 5.26
C PRO A 54 -7.07 3.93 5.30
N LEU A 55 -7.74 3.83 6.45
CA LEU A 55 -8.98 3.07 6.59
C LEU A 55 -10.10 3.65 5.72
N ALA A 56 -10.37 4.95 5.87
CA ALA A 56 -11.45 5.64 5.16
C ALA A 56 -11.27 5.60 3.63
N THR A 57 -10.03 5.75 3.16
CA THR A 57 -9.73 5.73 1.73
C THR A 57 -9.66 4.30 1.18
N ALA A 58 -9.22 3.31 1.95
CA ALA A 58 -9.30 1.91 1.54
C ALA A 58 -10.75 1.50 1.27
N GLN A 59 -11.70 1.94 2.09
CA GLN A 59 -13.13 1.75 1.84
C GLN A 59 -13.55 2.31 0.47
N THR A 60 -13.13 3.53 0.13
CA THR A 60 -13.40 4.14 -1.19
C THR A 60 -12.82 3.30 -2.33
N GLY A 61 -11.58 2.81 -2.20
CA GLY A 61 -10.97 1.94 -3.20
C GLY A 61 -11.70 0.59 -3.37
N MET A 62 -12.27 0.05 -2.30
CA MET A 62 -13.11 -1.16 -2.35
C MET A 62 -14.44 -0.89 -3.04
N ASP A 63 -15.09 0.23 -2.75
CA ASP A 63 -16.37 0.58 -3.35
C ASP A 63 -16.25 0.90 -4.84
N LEU A 64 -15.09 1.39 -5.28
CA LEU A 64 -14.72 1.53 -6.69
C LEU A 64 -14.33 0.20 -7.37
N ASN A 65 -14.31 -0.92 -6.64
CA ASN A 65 -13.79 -2.22 -7.08
C ASN A 65 -12.34 -2.18 -7.61
N LEU A 66 -11.57 -1.16 -7.21
CA LEU A 66 -10.25 -0.86 -7.75
C LEU A 66 -9.23 -1.94 -7.35
N PHE A 67 -9.16 -2.28 -6.06
CA PHE A 67 -8.18 -3.24 -5.56
C PHE A 67 -8.41 -4.63 -6.13
N ARG A 68 -9.68 -5.04 -6.27
CA ARG A 68 -10.02 -6.32 -6.88
C ARG A 68 -9.59 -6.36 -8.35
N PHE A 69 -9.93 -5.32 -9.11
CA PHE A 69 -9.52 -5.22 -10.51
C PHE A 69 -7.99 -5.30 -10.68
N LEU A 70 -7.23 -4.53 -9.89
CA LEU A 70 -5.77 -4.55 -9.96
C LEU A 70 -5.19 -5.91 -9.54
N ALA A 71 -5.74 -6.55 -8.50
CA ALA A 71 -5.32 -7.87 -8.05
C ALA A 71 -5.54 -8.95 -9.12
N ASP A 72 -6.66 -8.90 -9.84
CA ASP A 72 -6.97 -9.82 -10.94
C ASP A 72 -6.06 -9.58 -12.18
N HIS A 73 -5.41 -8.41 -12.28
CA HIS A 73 -4.51 -8.01 -13.37
C HIS A 73 -3.10 -7.66 -12.87
N SER A 74 -2.57 -8.40 -11.90
CA SER A 74 -1.34 -8.06 -11.18
C SER A 74 -0.08 -7.92 -12.04
N ASN A 75 -0.07 -8.51 -13.24
CA ASN A 75 1.04 -8.44 -14.20
C ASN A 75 0.95 -7.25 -15.16
N THR A 76 -0.06 -6.39 -14.99
CA THR A 76 -0.31 -5.24 -15.85
C THR A 76 -0.29 -3.96 -15.03
N SER A 77 0.18 -2.89 -15.65
CA SER A 77 0.11 -1.53 -15.11
C SER A 77 -0.87 -0.71 -15.93
N PHE A 78 -1.64 0.14 -15.26
CA PHE A 78 -2.69 0.94 -15.86
C PHE A 78 -2.42 2.41 -15.58
N SER A 79 -2.65 3.25 -16.58
CA SER A 79 -2.71 4.68 -16.41
C SER A 79 -3.92 5.06 -15.55
N THR A 80 -3.84 6.24 -14.94
CA THR A 80 -4.96 6.82 -14.20
C THR A 80 -6.21 6.97 -15.06
N ARG A 81 -6.05 7.29 -16.35
CA ARG A 81 -7.18 7.43 -17.28
C ARG A 81 -7.89 6.11 -17.55
N GLU A 82 -7.14 5.02 -17.73
CA GLU A 82 -7.73 3.69 -17.90
C GLU A 82 -8.49 3.28 -16.64
N LEU A 83 -7.89 3.45 -15.46
CA LEU A 83 -8.55 3.11 -14.19
C LEU A 83 -9.79 3.98 -13.94
N ALA A 84 -9.78 5.26 -14.34
CA ALA A 84 -10.95 6.13 -14.26
C ALA A 84 -12.10 5.62 -15.13
N ASN A 85 -11.80 5.19 -16.36
CA ASN A 85 -12.79 4.58 -17.25
C ASN A 85 -13.35 3.26 -16.69
N ILE A 86 -12.50 2.44 -16.08
CA ILE A 86 -12.89 1.14 -15.50
C ILE A 86 -13.79 1.33 -14.27
N THR A 87 -13.43 2.26 -13.40
CA THR A 87 -14.11 2.47 -12.10
C THR A 87 -15.28 3.44 -12.19
N GLY A 88 -15.39 4.22 -13.27
CA GLY A 88 -16.34 5.33 -13.39
C GLY A 88 -16.00 6.55 -12.51
N CYS A 89 -14.84 6.54 -11.85
CA CYS A 89 -14.37 7.65 -11.01
C CYS A 89 -13.86 8.80 -11.87
N GLU A 90 -14.04 10.04 -11.41
CA GLU A 90 -13.45 11.22 -12.07
C GLU A 90 -11.91 11.12 -12.04
N HIS A 91 -11.28 11.48 -13.15
CA HIS A 91 -9.85 11.26 -13.40
C HIS A 91 -8.93 11.89 -12.33
N TYR A 92 -9.13 13.16 -11.99
CA TYR A 92 -8.28 13.85 -11.02
C TYR A 92 -8.54 13.41 -9.58
N LEU A 93 -9.78 13.07 -9.23
CA LEU A 93 -10.11 12.44 -7.95
C LEU A 93 -9.37 11.10 -7.83
N LEU A 94 -9.47 10.25 -8.85
CA LEU A 94 -8.81 8.95 -8.84
C LEU A 94 -7.29 9.08 -8.79
N LEU A 95 -6.69 10.05 -9.49
CA LEU A 95 -5.24 10.33 -9.41
C LEU A 95 -4.81 10.64 -7.96
N ARG A 96 -5.58 11.47 -7.25
CA ARG A 96 -5.28 11.85 -5.87
C ARG A 96 -5.38 10.64 -4.93
N LEU A 97 -6.40 9.80 -5.13
CA LEU A 97 -6.55 8.54 -4.40
C LEU A 97 -5.40 7.57 -4.69
N LEU A 98 -5.04 7.36 -5.96
CA LEU A 98 -3.96 6.46 -6.37
C LEU A 98 -2.59 6.89 -5.81
N ARG A 99 -2.30 8.19 -5.78
CA ARG A 99 -1.08 8.72 -5.15
C ARG A 99 -1.07 8.46 -3.64
N PHE A 100 -2.20 8.66 -2.98
CA PHE A 100 -2.34 8.34 -1.56
C PHE A 100 -2.19 6.83 -1.30
N TYR A 101 -2.83 5.99 -2.11
CA TYR A 101 -2.70 4.53 -2.02
C TYR A 101 -1.25 4.09 -2.23
N ALA A 102 -0.53 4.68 -3.19
CA ALA A 102 0.87 4.38 -3.45
C ALA A 102 1.77 4.77 -2.26
N SER A 103 1.54 5.92 -1.62
CA SER A 103 2.32 6.33 -0.44
C SER A 103 2.08 5.44 0.78
N HIS A 104 0.96 4.72 0.83
CA HIS A 104 0.64 3.73 1.87
C HIS A 104 0.89 2.28 1.43
N GLY A 105 1.50 2.08 0.26
CA GLY A 105 1.79 0.76 -0.30
C GLY A 105 0.56 -0.04 -0.74
N MET A 106 -0.64 0.53 -0.72
CA MET A 106 -1.90 -0.13 -1.10
C MET A 106 -1.97 -0.44 -2.60
N VAL A 107 -1.25 0.33 -3.42
CA VAL A 107 -0.93 0.06 -4.83
C VAL A 107 0.54 0.39 -5.06
N ARG A 108 1.10 -0.01 -6.20
CA ARG A 108 2.46 0.38 -6.60
C ARG A 108 2.40 1.38 -7.75
N GLN A 109 3.06 2.51 -7.59
CA GLN A 109 3.27 3.48 -8.67
C GLN A 109 4.53 3.11 -9.46
N VAL A 110 4.40 2.91 -10.77
CA VAL A 110 5.53 2.57 -11.66
C VAL A 110 5.98 3.75 -12.52
N ASP A 111 5.10 4.74 -12.72
CA ASP A 111 5.40 6.03 -13.35
C ASP A 111 4.46 7.11 -12.77
N SER A 112 4.66 8.37 -13.14
CA SER A 112 3.95 9.57 -12.68
C SER A 112 2.42 9.46 -12.71
N ASP A 113 1.84 8.68 -13.62
CA ASP A 113 0.41 8.47 -13.78
C ASP A 113 -0.01 6.99 -13.89
N THR A 114 0.93 6.06 -13.67
CA THR A 114 0.77 4.63 -13.98
C THR A 114 0.96 3.77 -12.72
N PHE A 115 0.01 2.86 -12.49
CA PHE A 115 -0.14 2.10 -11.25
C PHE A 115 -0.41 0.62 -11.50
N THR A 116 0.01 -0.23 -10.56
CA THR A 116 -0.20 -1.69 -10.59
C THR A 116 -0.45 -2.22 -9.18
N ALA A 117 -0.80 -3.50 -9.07
CA ALA A 117 -1.01 -4.15 -7.78
C ALA A 117 0.27 -4.21 -6.93
N SER A 118 0.09 -4.09 -5.62
CA SER A 118 1.05 -4.44 -4.58
C SER A 118 0.58 -5.69 -3.82
N ASN A 119 1.41 -6.19 -2.90
CA ASN A 119 0.98 -7.22 -1.95
C ASN A 119 -0.23 -6.77 -1.10
N ILE A 120 -0.31 -5.49 -0.73
CA ILE A 120 -1.44 -4.95 0.03
C ILE A 120 -2.70 -4.88 -0.85
N THR A 121 -2.57 -4.59 -2.15
CA THR A 121 -3.71 -4.66 -3.10
C THR A 121 -4.39 -6.03 -3.03
N HIS A 122 -3.61 -7.12 -3.06
CA HIS A 122 -4.15 -8.47 -2.96
C HIS A 122 -4.85 -8.73 -1.62
N ASN A 123 -4.28 -8.26 -0.51
CA ASN A 123 -4.92 -8.39 0.80
C ASN A 123 -6.24 -7.63 0.89
N LEU A 124 -6.32 -6.42 0.32
CA LEU A 124 -7.53 -5.59 0.28
C LEU A 124 -8.59 -6.17 -0.68
N ALA A 125 -8.18 -6.98 -1.66
CA ALA A 125 -9.09 -7.68 -2.58
C ALA A 125 -9.70 -8.96 -1.97
N LEU A 126 -9.24 -9.42 -0.80
CA LEU A 126 -9.82 -10.57 -0.11
C LEU A 126 -11.18 -10.21 0.50
N PRO A 127 -12.23 -11.04 0.30
CA PRO A 127 -13.55 -10.78 0.88
C PRO A 127 -13.54 -10.62 2.41
N SER A 128 -12.70 -11.39 3.11
CA SER A 128 -12.56 -11.31 4.57
C SER A 128 -12.02 -9.96 5.04
N THR A 129 -10.99 -9.44 4.36
CA THR A 129 -10.42 -8.12 4.66
C THR A 129 -11.42 -7.02 4.35
N ALA A 130 -12.09 -7.11 3.20
CA ALA A 130 -13.10 -6.13 2.81
C ALA A 130 -14.27 -6.09 3.79
N ALA A 131 -14.73 -7.24 4.28
CA ALA A 131 -15.74 -7.30 5.33
C ALA A 131 -15.26 -6.61 6.61
N GLY A 132 -14.04 -6.89 7.06
CA GLY A 132 -13.48 -6.28 8.28
C GLY A 132 -13.32 -4.76 8.21
N ILE A 133 -13.10 -4.18 7.02
CA ILE A 133 -12.99 -2.72 6.82
C ILE A 133 -14.36 -2.04 6.72
N LYS A 134 -15.38 -2.76 6.22
CA LYS A 134 -16.76 -2.26 6.07
C LYS A 134 -17.58 -2.26 7.36
N HIS A 135 -17.12 -2.96 8.39
CA HIS A 135 -17.80 -3.12 9.69
C HIS A 135 -17.45 -2.01 10.67
#